data_AF-A0A9X3TP98-F1
#
_entry.id   AF-A0A9X3TP98-F1
#
_cell.length_a   1.000
_cell.length_b   1.000
_cell.length_c   1.000
_cell.angle_alpha   90.00
_cell.angle_beta   90.00
_cell.angle_gamma   90.00
#
_symmetry.space_group_name_H-M   'P 1'
#
loop_
_entity.id
_entity.type
_entity.pdbx_description
1 polymer ?
#
loop_
_entity_poly.entity_id
_entity_poly.type
_entity_poly.pdbx_seq_one_letter_code
_entity_poly.pdbx_strand_id
1 'polypeptide(L)'
;MIRACRSFAEASRFLPFVCLVPRDMIDNWDIAEIHIRPEGEKWATLWYRVQAKTGAFRVKQFFLDLMEPSYPDTCIFQAKGECHAVDGIVFWRGTNYKQRDSYVLSLWKTQIEISIDSGRIDLEEMGRFIAGLQPEDPLRAEEIVNKPFHALSFYIRTGKGQGEISRCRRWTSPNAAGFHPLPVTLPGTWILESVGTADDETQYVYWDEHSKTYALWAIRTKAGGYYPAASWTRNYSPPVVIGRREFYRHPARGTVVHERLDDEQISYVFRGLPATMPQDVDSMFGLSPSSPGGLTG
;
A
#
# COMPACT_ATOMS: atom_id res chain seq x y z
N MET A 1 -4.97 15.71 -18.99
CA MET A 1 -6.13 15.40 -19.86
C MET A 1 -6.60 13.98 -19.55
N ILE A 2 -7.91 13.74 -19.44
CA ILE A 2 -8.48 12.39 -19.34
C ILE A 2 -8.82 11.92 -20.75
N ARG A 3 -8.48 10.68 -21.08
CA ARG A 3 -8.70 10.06 -22.38
C ARG A 3 -9.59 8.82 -22.20
N ALA A 4 -10.60 8.68 -23.05
CA ALA A 4 -11.35 7.43 -23.19
C ALA A 4 -10.53 6.43 -24.02
N CYS A 5 -10.58 5.16 -23.64
CA CYS A 5 -9.93 4.05 -24.33
C CYS A 5 -11.00 3.07 -24.80
N ARG A 6 -10.75 2.40 -25.93
CA ARG A 6 -11.65 1.37 -26.49
C ARG A 6 -11.47 0.01 -25.81
N SER A 7 -10.32 -0.22 -25.19
CA SER A 7 -9.98 -1.46 -24.51
C SER A 7 -8.92 -1.25 -23.42
N PHE A 8 -8.75 -2.25 -22.56
CA PHE A 8 -7.65 -2.28 -21.61
C PHE A 8 -6.29 -2.42 -22.29
N ALA A 9 -6.19 -3.17 -23.39
CA ALA A 9 -4.97 -3.25 -24.22
C ALA A 9 -4.53 -1.87 -24.76
N GLU A 10 -5.47 -0.99 -25.09
CA GLU A 10 -5.14 0.39 -25.44
C GLU A 10 -4.67 1.18 -24.21
N ALA A 11 -5.41 1.07 -23.10
CA ALA A 11 -5.11 1.79 -21.87
C ALA A 11 -3.73 1.43 -21.31
N SER A 12 -3.38 0.15 -21.25
CA SER A 12 -2.16 -0.39 -20.61
C SER A 12 -0.87 0.18 -21.20
N ARG A 13 -0.86 0.56 -22.48
CA ARG A 13 0.29 1.15 -23.18
C ARG A 13 0.75 2.47 -22.56
N PHE A 14 -0.14 3.18 -21.87
CA PHE A 14 0.12 4.51 -21.30
C PHE A 14 0.36 4.50 -19.80
N LEU A 15 0.30 3.34 -19.14
CA LEU A 15 0.34 3.25 -17.68
C LEU A 15 1.75 2.84 -17.21
N PRO A 16 2.31 3.53 -16.20
CA PRO A 16 3.57 3.16 -15.57
C PRO A 16 3.41 2.07 -14.49
N PHE A 17 2.20 1.55 -14.31
CA PHE A 17 1.83 0.51 -13.36
C PHE A 17 1.06 -0.60 -14.07
N VAL A 18 0.82 -1.72 -13.38
CA VAL A 18 0.15 -2.89 -13.95
C VAL A 18 -1.34 -2.59 -14.17
N CYS A 19 -1.79 -2.71 -15.42
CA CYS A 19 -3.20 -2.64 -15.76
C CYS A 19 -3.86 -3.96 -15.38
N LEU A 20 -4.69 -3.95 -14.33
CA LEU A 20 -5.43 -5.13 -13.89
C LEU A 20 -6.84 -5.11 -14.49
N VAL A 21 -7.28 -6.25 -14.98
CA VAL A 21 -8.57 -6.40 -15.66
C VAL A 21 -9.30 -7.61 -15.09
N PRO A 22 -10.63 -7.53 -14.94
CA PRO A 22 -11.41 -8.68 -14.48
C PRO A 22 -11.64 -9.64 -15.67
N ARG A 23 -10.88 -10.74 -15.72
CA ARG A 23 -10.98 -11.70 -16.85
C ARG A 23 -12.15 -12.67 -16.69
N ASP A 24 -12.43 -13.07 -15.46
CA ASP A 24 -13.54 -13.95 -15.11
C ASP A 24 -14.70 -13.10 -14.58
N MET A 25 -15.35 -12.38 -15.49
CA MET A 25 -16.51 -11.54 -15.15
C MET A 25 -17.67 -12.40 -14.65
N ILE A 26 -18.33 -11.93 -13.58
CA ILE A 26 -19.56 -12.52 -13.08
C ILE A 26 -20.66 -12.36 -14.13
N ASP A 27 -21.50 -13.39 -14.32
CA ASP A 27 -22.62 -13.34 -15.26
C ASP A 27 -23.49 -12.08 -15.08
N ASN A 28 -23.79 -11.40 -16.19
CA ASN A 28 -24.55 -10.14 -16.24
C ASN A 28 -23.83 -8.95 -15.60
N TRP A 29 -22.50 -8.99 -15.53
CA TRP A 29 -21.69 -7.81 -15.22
C TRP A 29 -20.97 -7.33 -16.48
N ASP A 30 -21.04 -6.03 -16.73
CA ASP A 30 -20.46 -5.41 -17.92
C ASP A 30 -19.50 -4.29 -17.55
N ILE A 31 -18.40 -4.22 -18.28
CA ILE A 31 -17.44 -3.12 -18.17
C ILE A 31 -17.89 -1.99 -19.08
N ALA A 32 -17.96 -0.79 -18.51
CA ALA A 32 -18.29 0.44 -19.21
C ALA A 32 -17.20 1.50 -18.97
N GLU A 33 -17.07 2.43 -19.92
CA GLU A 33 -16.29 3.68 -19.75
C GLU A 33 -14.85 3.45 -19.27
N ILE A 34 -13.98 2.90 -20.13
CA ILE A 34 -12.55 2.78 -19.81
C ILE A 34 -11.87 4.12 -20.06
N HIS A 35 -11.27 4.69 -19.02
CA HIS A 35 -10.59 5.97 -19.09
C HIS A 35 -9.21 5.93 -18.44
N ILE A 36 -8.28 6.65 -19.05
CA ILE A 36 -6.98 6.92 -18.45
C ILE A 36 -6.78 8.40 -18.24
N ARG A 37 -6.00 8.72 -17.21
CA ARG A 37 -5.21 9.95 -17.18
C ARG A 37 -3.77 9.51 -17.38
N PRO A 38 -3.15 9.77 -18.54
CA PRO A 38 -1.72 9.58 -18.68
C PRO A 38 -0.95 10.46 -17.69
N GLU A 39 0.27 10.06 -17.37
CA GLU A 39 1.15 10.85 -16.54
C GLU A 39 1.42 12.24 -17.16
N GLY A 40 1.48 13.27 -16.31
CA GLY A 40 1.73 14.66 -16.70
C GLY A 40 1.92 15.52 -15.46
N GLU A 41 1.08 16.54 -15.26
CA GLU A 41 1.05 17.30 -13.99
C GLU A 41 0.62 16.47 -12.78
N LYS A 42 -0.04 15.33 -13.03
CA LYS A 42 -0.49 14.39 -11.99
C LYS A 42 -0.09 12.98 -12.40
N TRP A 43 0.00 12.10 -11.42
CA TRP A 43 0.24 10.67 -11.63
C TRP A 43 -0.80 10.06 -12.57
N ALA A 44 -0.37 9.02 -13.27
CA ALA A 44 -1.25 8.26 -14.14
C ALA A 44 -2.34 7.55 -13.34
N THR A 45 -3.54 7.45 -13.92
CA THR A 45 -4.63 6.63 -13.37
C THR A 45 -5.37 5.92 -14.49
N LEU A 46 -5.83 4.71 -14.21
CA LEU A 46 -6.87 4.04 -14.98
C LEU A 46 -8.15 4.09 -14.15
N TRP A 47 -9.30 4.32 -14.76
CA TRP A 47 -10.58 4.01 -14.14
C TRP A 47 -11.55 3.45 -15.16
N TYR A 48 -12.44 2.58 -14.69
CA TYR A 48 -13.54 2.04 -15.47
C TYR A 48 -14.74 1.80 -14.56
N ARG A 49 -15.92 1.73 -15.16
CA ARG A 49 -17.15 1.40 -14.47
C ARG A 49 -17.52 -0.05 -14.72
N VAL A 50 -18.10 -0.69 -13.73
CA VAL A 50 -18.73 -2.00 -13.85
C VAL A 50 -20.21 -1.83 -13.54
N GLN A 51 -21.05 -2.26 -14.47
CA GLN A 51 -22.48 -2.44 -14.24
C GLN A 51 -22.68 -3.86 -13.74
N ALA A 52 -23.24 -4.00 -12.56
CA ALA A 52 -23.56 -5.28 -11.96
C ALA A 52 -25.09 -5.47 -11.96
N LYS A 53 -25.54 -6.70 -11.72
CA LYS A 53 -26.98 -7.02 -11.64
C LYS A 53 -27.74 -6.15 -10.62
N THR A 54 -27.10 -5.85 -9.49
CA THR A 54 -27.70 -5.21 -8.31
C THR A 54 -27.20 -3.79 -8.06
N GLY A 55 -26.33 -3.26 -8.93
CA GLY A 55 -25.73 -1.95 -8.74
C GLY A 55 -24.67 -1.61 -9.78
N ALA A 56 -23.87 -0.60 -9.47
CA ALA A 56 -22.74 -0.21 -10.29
C ALA A 56 -21.63 0.34 -9.42
N PHE A 57 -20.40 0.14 -9.86
CA PHE A 57 -19.24 0.64 -9.14
C PHE A 57 -18.14 1.07 -10.11
N ARG A 58 -17.28 1.95 -9.62
CA ARG A 58 -16.11 2.42 -10.36
C ARG A 58 -14.85 1.83 -9.74
N VAL A 59 -14.02 1.25 -10.58
CA VAL A 59 -12.65 0.84 -10.25
C VAL A 59 -11.70 1.93 -10.69
N LYS A 60 -10.73 2.26 -9.83
CA LYS A 60 -9.64 3.19 -10.12
C LYS A 60 -8.32 2.57 -9.70
N GLN A 61 -7.35 2.57 -10.61
CA GLN A 61 -6.03 1.98 -10.43
C GLN A 61 -4.93 3.01 -10.62
N PHE A 62 -3.89 2.94 -9.80
CA PHE A 62 -2.71 3.81 -9.86
C PHE A 62 -1.54 3.24 -9.05
N PHE A 63 -0.33 3.74 -9.29
CA PHE A 63 0.79 3.51 -8.38
C PHE A 63 0.71 4.48 -7.21
N LEU A 64 0.78 3.99 -5.97
CA LEU A 64 0.73 4.83 -4.78
C LEU A 64 2.14 5.22 -4.33
N ASP A 65 2.45 6.51 -4.41
CA ASP A 65 3.74 7.07 -3.99
C ASP A 65 3.64 8.42 -3.27
N LEU A 66 2.44 8.74 -2.78
CA LEU A 66 2.15 10.00 -2.08
C LEU A 66 2.16 9.83 -0.55
N MET A 67 1.97 8.60 -0.07
CA MET A 67 1.92 8.26 1.36
C MET A 67 2.73 6.99 1.61
N GLU A 68 2.67 6.49 2.85
CA GLU A 68 3.38 5.31 3.30
C GLU A 68 3.10 4.09 2.39
N PRO A 69 4.10 3.56 1.65
CA PRO A 69 3.88 2.47 0.70
C PRO A 69 3.36 1.17 1.33
N SER A 70 3.60 0.98 2.63
CA SER A 70 3.17 -0.20 3.38
C SER A 70 1.72 -0.14 3.87
N TYR A 71 1.02 1.00 3.78
CA TYR A 71 -0.38 1.08 4.22
C TYR A 71 -1.32 0.25 3.32
N PRO A 72 -2.12 -0.66 3.90
CA PRO A 72 -2.94 -1.59 3.12
C PRO A 72 -4.35 -1.07 2.77
N ASP A 73 -4.83 -0.05 3.47
CA ASP A 73 -6.21 0.45 3.43
C ASP A 73 -6.33 1.90 2.95
N THR A 74 -5.34 2.35 2.19
CA THR A 74 -5.25 3.74 1.71
C THR A 74 -6.52 4.12 0.94
N CYS A 75 -7.10 5.27 1.28
CA CYS A 75 -8.37 5.79 0.74
C CYS A 75 -9.66 5.28 1.43
N ILE A 76 -9.56 4.39 2.42
CA ILE A 76 -10.63 4.23 3.42
C ILE A 76 -10.56 5.41 4.40
N PHE A 77 -11.71 6.06 4.59
CA PHE A 77 -11.83 7.24 5.44
C PHE A 77 -11.47 6.89 6.89
N GLN A 78 -10.55 7.68 7.45
CA GLN A 78 -10.06 7.51 8.82
C GLN A 78 -9.52 6.11 9.15
N ALA A 79 -9.11 5.31 8.16
CA ALA A 79 -8.61 3.95 8.40
C ALA A 79 -9.61 3.02 9.10
N LYS A 80 -10.92 3.29 9.00
CA LYS A 80 -11.97 2.51 9.69
C LYS A 80 -12.54 1.39 8.81
N GLY A 81 -11.67 0.71 8.07
CA GLY A 81 -12.07 -0.38 7.19
C GLY A 81 -12.12 -1.72 7.91
N GLU A 82 -12.95 -2.61 7.40
CA GLU A 82 -12.95 -4.03 7.74
C GLU A 82 -12.04 -4.77 6.76
N CYS A 83 -11.13 -5.60 7.28
CA CYS A 83 -10.22 -6.38 6.47
C CYS A 83 -10.83 -7.73 6.09
N HIS A 84 -10.69 -8.11 4.84
CA HIS A 84 -11.17 -9.36 4.28
C HIS A 84 -10.06 -10.00 3.42
N ALA A 85 -10.21 -11.29 3.15
CA ALA A 85 -9.33 -12.01 2.24
C ALA A 85 -10.13 -13.00 1.38
N VAL A 86 -9.75 -13.12 0.12
CA VAL A 86 -10.27 -14.11 -0.84
C VAL A 86 -9.11 -14.62 -1.67
N ASP A 87 -8.92 -15.94 -1.75
CA ASP A 87 -7.83 -16.58 -2.51
C ASP A 87 -6.44 -15.99 -2.24
N GLY A 88 -6.16 -15.63 -0.98
CA GLY A 88 -4.91 -15.00 -0.56
C GLY A 88 -4.79 -13.50 -0.85
N ILE A 89 -5.76 -12.90 -1.54
CA ILE A 89 -5.83 -11.47 -1.81
C ILE A 89 -6.51 -10.76 -0.63
N VAL A 90 -5.76 -9.89 0.03
CA VAL A 90 -6.25 -9.07 1.16
C VAL A 90 -6.81 -7.75 0.64
N PHE A 91 -8.02 -7.40 1.09
CA PHE A 91 -8.68 -6.14 0.74
C PHE A 91 -9.45 -5.57 1.93
N TRP A 92 -9.73 -4.28 1.88
CA TRP A 92 -10.41 -3.53 2.93
C TRP A 92 -11.71 -2.96 2.43
N ARG A 93 -12.79 -3.14 3.19
CA ARG A 93 -14.09 -2.53 2.94
C ARG A 93 -14.34 -1.40 3.93
N GLY A 94 -14.89 -0.29 3.47
CA GLY A 94 -15.30 0.80 4.36
C GLY A 94 -15.91 1.95 3.58
N THR A 95 -15.96 3.14 4.19
CA THR A 95 -16.39 4.35 3.48
C THR A 95 -15.19 5.12 2.97
N ASN A 96 -15.27 5.68 1.76
CA ASN A 96 -14.26 6.62 1.29
C ASN A 96 -14.54 8.05 1.80
N TYR A 97 -13.66 9.00 1.49
CA TYR A 97 -13.80 10.40 1.92
C TYR A 97 -15.07 11.11 1.42
N LYS A 98 -15.74 10.55 0.40
CA LYS A 98 -17.04 11.02 -0.12
C LYS A 98 -18.22 10.27 0.51
N GLN A 99 -18.01 9.55 1.61
CA GLN A 99 -19.03 8.77 2.31
C GLN A 99 -19.69 7.69 1.44
N ARG A 100 -18.94 7.10 0.51
CA ARG A 100 -19.44 5.98 -0.32
C ARG A 100 -18.85 4.66 0.15
N ASP A 101 -19.65 3.60 0.16
CA ASP A 101 -19.18 2.22 0.34
C ASP A 101 -18.10 1.93 -0.71
N SER A 102 -16.97 1.43 -0.25
CA SER A 102 -15.75 1.33 -1.04
C SER A 102 -14.90 0.16 -0.58
N TYR A 103 -14.12 -0.35 -1.53
CA TYR A 103 -13.12 -1.37 -1.31
C TYR A 103 -11.75 -0.87 -1.75
N VAL A 104 -10.70 -1.31 -1.07
CA VAL A 104 -9.32 -0.91 -1.32
C VAL A 104 -8.43 -2.14 -1.22
N LEU A 105 -7.50 -2.27 -2.16
CA LEU A 105 -6.49 -3.32 -2.16
C LEU A 105 -5.25 -2.88 -2.93
N SER A 106 -4.16 -3.62 -2.76
CA SER A 106 -2.95 -3.47 -3.55
C SER A 106 -2.56 -4.83 -4.13
N LEU A 107 -2.32 -4.87 -5.44
CA LEU A 107 -1.95 -6.07 -6.18
C LEU A 107 -0.99 -5.69 -7.30
N TRP A 108 0.06 -6.47 -7.55
CA TRP A 108 1.06 -6.16 -8.59
C TRP A 108 1.63 -4.73 -8.52
N LYS A 109 1.99 -4.27 -7.30
CA LYS A 109 2.41 -2.88 -7.00
C LYS A 109 1.39 -1.80 -7.39
N THR A 110 0.15 -2.16 -7.68
CA THR A 110 -0.91 -1.26 -8.11
C THR A 110 -1.94 -1.11 -7.02
N GLN A 111 -2.19 0.14 -6.63
CA GLN A 111 -3.27 0.51 -5.73
C GLN A 111 -4.59 0.49 -6.48
N ILE A 112 -5.58 -0.19 -5.93
CA ILE A 112 -6.92 -0.32 -6.49
C ILE A 112 -7.93 0.26 -5.49
N GLU A 113 -8.73 1.20 -5.97
CA GLU A 113 -9.89 1.76 -5.28
C GLU A 113 -11.15 1.33 -6.02
N ILE A 114 -12.11 0.76 -5.32
CA ILE A 114 -13.44 0.43 -5.85
C ILE A 114 -14.45 1.25 -5.06
N SER A 115 -15.26 2.06 -5.73
CA SER A 115 -16.33 2.84 -5.08
C SER A 115 -17.67 2.44 -5.65
N ILE A 116 -18.60 2.07 -4.78
CA ILE A 116 -19.98 1.78 -5.17
C ILE A 116 -20.65 3.11 -5.55
N ASP A 117 -21.08 3.21 -6.80
CA ASP A 117 -21.74 4.41 -7.33
C ASP A 117 -23.25 4.36 -7.09
N SER A 118 -23.85 3.17 -7.20
CA SER A 118 -25.30 2.96 -7.01
C SER A 118 -25.61 1.50 -6.67
N GLY A 119 -26.75 1.26 -6.01
CA GLY A 119 -27.19 -0.08 -5.65
C GLY A 119 -26.34 -0.69 -4.54
N ARG A 120 -26.31 -2.02 -4.47
CA ARG A 120 -25.53 -2.76 -3.46
C ARG A 120 -24.84 -3.94 -4.11
N ILE A 121 -23.53 -4.05 -3.90
CA ILE A 121 -22.74 -5.22 -4.26
C ILE A 121 -22.41 -5.95 -2.98
N ASP A 122 -22.74 -7.24 -2.91
CA ASP A 122 -22.41 -8.00 -1.70
C ASP A 122 -20.91 -8.31 -1.62
N LEU A 123 -20.46 -8.70 -0.43
CA LEU A 123 -19.04 -8.94 -0.17
C LEU A 123 -18.52 -10.15 -0.96
N GLU A 124 -19.37 -11.14 -1.22
CA GLU A 124 -18.99 -12.38 -1.91
C GLU A 124 -18.80 -12.13 -3.41
N GLU A 125 -19.73 -11.41 -4.04
CA GLU A 125 -19.66 -10.92 -5.41
C GLU A 125 -18.43 -10.02 -5.59
N MET A 126 -18.20 -9.09 -4.66
CA MET A 126 -17.00 -8.24 -4.69
C MET A 126 -15.72 -9.06 -4.53
N GLY A 127 -15.71 -10.06 -3.65
CA GLY A 127 -14.60 -10.98 -3.47
C GLY A 127 -14.28 -11.73 -4.76
N ARG A 128 -15.30 -12.28 -5.44
CA ARG A 128 -15.15 -12.95 -6.74
C ARG A 128 -14.60 -12.01 -7.82
N PHE A 129 -15.12 -10.77 -7.89
CA PHE A 129 -14.60 -9.76 -8.80
C PHE A 129 -13.12 -9.46 -8.57
N ILE A 130 -12.73 -9.29 -7.30
CA ILE A 130 -11.34 -9.02 -6.89
C ILE A 130 -10.43 -10.21 -7.23
N ALA A 131 -10.87 -11.44 -6.96
CA ALA A 131 -10.13 -12.66 -7.29
C ALA A 131 -9.91 -12.83 -8.80
N GLY A 132 -10.85 -12.35 -9.63
CA GLY A 132 -10.75 -12.37 -11.09
C GLY A 132 -9.85 -11.29 -11.70
N LEU A 133 -9.26 -10.38 -10.91
CA LEU A 133 -8.37 -9.34 -11.42
C LEU A 133 -7.00 -9.91 -11.82
N GLN A 134 -6.68 -9.82 -13.10
CA GLN A 134 -5.43 -10.31 -13.68
C GLN A 134 -4.74 -9.24 -14.52
N PRO A 135 -3.42 -9.31 -14.71
CA PRO A 135 -2.74 -8.39 -15.62
C PRO A 135 -3.26 -8.47 -17.05
N GLU A 136 -3.49 -7.30 -17.66
CA GLU A 136 -3.84 -7.20 -19.08
C GLU A 136 -2.71 -7.74 -19.96
N ASP A 137 -1.47 -7.47 -19.57
CA ASP A 137 -0.24 -7.93 -20.21
C ASP A 137 0.68 -8.56 -19.14
N PRO A 138 0.71 -9.90 -19.03
CA PRO A 138 1.50 -10.60 -18.02
C PRO A 138 3.00 -10.32 -18.10
N LEU A 139 3.58 -10.21 -19.30
CA LEU A 139 5.01 -9.97 -19.46
C LEU A 139 5.38 -8.57 -18.97
N ARG A 140 4.59 -7.56 -19.34
CA ARG A 140 4.77 -6.20 -18.84
C ARG A 140 4.53 -6.13 -17.33
N ALA A 141 3.61 -6.92 -16.79
CA ALA A 141 3.35 -6.96 -15.36
C ALA A 141 4.57 -7.44 -14.57
N GLU A 142 5.22 -8.51 -15.05
CA GLU A 142 6.49 -8.98 -14.50
C GLU A 142 7.59 -7.93 -14.59
N GLU A 143 7.73 -7.25 -15.73
CA GLU A 143 8.70 -6.14 -15.86
C GLU A 143 8.44 -5.00 -14.86
N ILE A 144 7.17 -4.67 -14.59
CA ILE A 144 6.79 -3.59 -13.68
C ILE A 144 7.01 -4.02 -12.23
N VAL A 145 6.58 -5.23 -11.84
CA VAL A 145 6.74 -5.71 -10.46
C VAL A 145 8.22 -5.79 -10.08
N ASN A 146 9.09 -6.17 -11.00
CA ASN A 146 10.53 -6.25 -10.75
C ASN A 146 11.25 -4.88 -10.75
N LYS A 147 10.55 -3.77 -11.06
CA LYS A 147 11.13 -2.43 -10.91
C LYS A 147 11.11 -2.01 -9.44
N PRO A 148 12.22 -1.44 -8.92
CA PRO A 148 12.24 -0.93 -7.56
C PRO A 148 11.31 0.28 -7.42
N PHE A 149 10.80 0.52 -6.20
CA PHE A 149 9.91 1.65 -5.89
C PHE A 149 10.34 2.98 -6.52
N HIS A 150 11.62 3.36 -6.42
CA HIS A 150 12.12 4.63 -6.96
C HIS A 150 12.00 4.76 -8.49
N ALA A 151 11.98 3.65 -9.22
CA ALA A 151 11.81 3.64 -10.66
C ALA A 151 10.32 3.74 -11.09
N LEU A 152 9.38 3.47 -10.19
CA LEU A 152 7.94 3.54 -10.46
C LEU A 152 7.31 4.85 -9.98
N SER A 153 7.81 5.41 -8.88
CA SER A 153 7.28 6.63 -8.28
C SER A 153 7.18 7.78 -9.30
N PHE A 154 6.00 8.39 -9.33
CA PHE A 154 5.72 9.62 -10.05
C PHE A 154 6.53 10.79 -9.48
N TYR A 155 6.58 10.94 -8.16
CA TYR A 155 7.37 12.00 -7.52
C TYR A 155 8.85 11.93 -7.91
N ILE A 156 9.44 10.74 -7.84
CA ILE A 156 10.88 10.58 -8.12
C ILE A 156 11.17 10.82 -9.61
N ARG A 157 10.32 10.33 -10.52
CA ARG A 157 10.52 10.49 -11.96
C ARG A 157 10.27 11.91 -12.48
N THR A 158 9.39 12.67 -11.83
CA THR A 158 8.92 13.96 -12.36
C THR A 158 9.24 15.16 -11.48
N GLY A 159 9.62 14.95 -10.23
CA GLY A 159 9.74 15.99 -9.20
C GLY A 159 8.40 16.58 -8.76
N LYS A 160 7.27 16.03 -9.21
CA LYS A 160 5.91 16.54 -8.93
C LYS A 160 5.17 15.64 -7.97
N GLY A 161 4.22 16.22 -7.24
CA GLY A 161 3.48 15.52 -6.18
C GLY A 161 3.94 15.97 -4.80
N GLN A 162 3.15 15.60 -3.80
CA GLN A 162 3.37 15.98 -2.41
C GLN A 162 3.02 14.80 -1.51
N GLY A 163 3.63 14.78 -0.33
CA GLY A 163 3.34 13.82 0.73
C GLY A 163 4.60 13.22 1.32
N GLU A 164 4.49 12.07 1.97
CA GLU A 164 5.56 11.54 2.83
C GLU A 164 6.84 11.20 2.06
N ILE A 165 6.69 10.62 0.88
CA ILE A 165 7.80 10.25 -0.02
C ILE A 165 8.56 11.49 -0.53
N SER A 166 7.87 12.63 -0.63
CA SER A 166 8.45 13.88 -1.16
C SER A 166 9.38 14.61 -0.21
N ARG A 167 9.50 14.15 1.05
CA ARG A 167 10.45 14.70 2.02
C ARG A 167 11.91 14.34 1.69
N CYS A 168 12.11 13.23 1.01
CA CYS A 168 13.41 12.84 0.46
C CYS A 168 13.57 13.33 -0.98
N ARG A 169 14.59 14.15 -1.25
CA ARG A 169 14.83 14.76 -2.58
C ARG A 169 15.54 13.83 -3.56
N ARG A 170 16.28 12.85 -3.04
CA ARG A 170 17.04 11.88 -3.86
C ARG A 170 16.64 10.48 -3.46
N TRP A 171 16.32 9.66 -4.44
CA TRP A 171 15.97 8.26 -4.25
C TRP A 171 16.81 7.38 -5.16
N THR A 172 17.34 6.29 -4.62
CA THR A 172 18.31 5.44 -5.32
C THR A 172 18.16 3.96 -4.96
N SER A 173 18.77 3.09 -5.77
CA SER A 173 19.03 1.70 -5.40
C SER A 173 19.97 1.64 -4.18
N PRO A 174 19.82 0.65 -3.29
CA PRO A 174 20.71 0.50 -2.13
C PRO A 174 22.19 0.43 -2.51
N ASN A 175 22.52 -0.23 -3.62
CA ASN A 175 23.91 -0.39 -4.05
C ASN A 175 24.58 0.93 -4.45
N ALA A 176 23.80 1.99 -4.68
CA ALA A 176 24.30 3.30 -5.09
C ALA A 176 24.49 4.28 -3.93
N ALA A 177 24.05 3.94 -2.71
CA ALA A 177 24.03 4.85 -1.57
C ALA A 177 24.78 4.28 -0.36
N GLY A 178 25.65 5.09 0.25
CA GLY A 178 26.28 4.80 1.54
C GLY A 178 25.33 5.13 2.69
N PHE A 179 24.23 4.37 2.83
CA PHE A 179 23.27 4.54 3.90
C PHE A 179 23.57 3.62 5.10
N HIS A 180 23.02 3.95 6.26
CA HIS A 180 23.12 3.13 7.47
C HIS A 180 21.97 2.11 7.52
N PRO A 181 22.26 0.79 7.56
CA PRO A 181 21.22 -0.22 7.71
C PRO A 181 20.34 0.04 8.94
N LEU A 182 19.09 -0.43 8.88
CA LEU A 182 18.20 -0.39 10.03
C LEU A 182 18.73 -1.32 11.14
N PRO A 183 18.71 -0.91 12.42
CA PRO A 183 19.23 -1.70 13.55
C PRO A 183 18.22 -2.78 14.00
N VAL A 184 17.67 -3.52 13.04
CA VAL A 184 16.64 -4.56 13.26
C VAL A 184 16.91 -5.74 12.33
N THR A 185 16.62 -6.96 12.80
CA THR A 185 16.77 -8.16 11.97
C THR A 185 15.50 -8.35 11.15
N LEU A 186 15.58 -8.12 9.83
CA LEU A 186 14.47 -8.29 8.91
C LEU A 186 14.46 -9.68 8.27
N PRO A 187 13.29 -10.19 7.83
CA PRO A 187 13.21 -11.45 7.09
C PRO A 187 14.10 -11.46 5.85
N GLY A 188 14.73 -12.60 5.55
CA GLY A 188 15.61 -12.74 4.37
C GLY A 188 14.89 -12.63 3.02
N THR A 189 13.55 -12.76 2.99
CA THR A 189 12.74 -12.55 1.78
C THR A 189 12.46 -11.07 1.51
N TRP A 190 12.81 -10.18 2.45
CA TRP A 190 12.55 -8.75 2.31
C TRP A 190 13.73 -8.06 1.64
N ILE A 191 13.48 -7.54 0.45
CA ILE A 191 14.43 -6.83 -0.37
C ILE A 191 14.29 -5.34 -0.11
N LEU A 192 15.37 -4.69 0.32
CA LEU A 192 15.42 -3.24 0.31
C LEU A 192 15.41 -2.78 -1.16
N GLU A 193 14.32 -2.20 -1.65
CA GLU A 193 14.23 -1.80 -3.05
C GLU A 193 14.78 -0.41 -3.29
N SER A 194 14.59 0.51 -2.33
CA SER A 194 14.84 1.93 -2.54
C SER A 194 15.17 2.64 -1.24
N VAL A 195 16.13 3.56 -1.33
CA VAL A 195 16.55 4.45 -0.25
C VAL A 195 16.37 5.89 -0.70
N GLY A 196 15.62 6.66 0.09
CA GLY A 196 15.42 8.09 -0.06
C GLY A 196 16.31 8.86 0.92
N THR A 197 16.90 9.97 0.48
CA THR A 197 17.78 10.81 1.32
C THR A 197 17.40 12.29 1.21
N ALA A 198 17.43 12.97 2.35
CA ALA A 198 17.44 14.42 2.53
C ALA A 198 18.49 14.81 3.59
N ASP A 199 18.60 16.11 3.91
CA ASP A 199 19.63 16.62 4.81
C ASP A 199 19.54 16.03 6.23
N ASP A 200 18.33 15.80 6.74
CA ASP A 200 18.07 15.30 8.11
C ASP A 200 17.18 14.05 8.15
N GLU A 201 16.98 13.39 7.00
CA GLU A 201 16.06 12.27 6.87
C GLU A 201 16.55 11.23 5.86
N THR A 202 16.43 9.96 6.22
CA THR A 202 16.62 8.83 5.30
C THR A 202 15.40 7.92 5.37
N GLN A 203 14.83 7.58 4.21
CA GLN A 203 13.69 6.67 4.09
C GLN A 203 14.12 5.36 3.43
N TYR A 204 13.48 4.26 3.83
CA TYR A 204 13.74 2.92 3.35
C TYR A 204 12.43 2.27 2.92
N VAL A 205 12.41 1.66 1.73
CA VAL A 205 11.26 0.89 1.24
C VAL A 205 11.69 -0.55 1.01
N TYR A 206 11.11 -1.46 1.78
CA TYR A 206 11.31 -2.90 1.67
C TYR A 206 10.11 -3.56 1.00
N TRP A 207 10.42 -4.45 0.07
CA TRP A 207 9.48 -5.31 -0.63
C TRP A 207 9.64 -6.75 -0.15
N ASP A 208 8.54 -7.43 0.13
CA ASP A 208 8.57 -8.85 0.45
C ASP A 208 8.34 -9.67 -0.81
N GLU A 209 9.35 -10.46 -1.19
CA GLU A 209 9.29 -11.35 -2.36
C GLU A 209 8.28 -12.48 -2.21
N HIS A 210 7.91 -12.85 -0.98
CA HIS A 210 6.93 -13.89 -0.74
C HIS A 210 5.51 -13.39 -0.96
N SER A 211 5.09 -12.37 -0.21
CA SER A 211 3.73 -11.81 -0.35
C SER A 211 3.54 -10.92 -1.57
N LYS A 212 4.64 -10.52 -2.24
CA LYS A 212 4.64 -9.56 -3.34
C LYS A 212 3.96 -8.25 -2.93
N THR A 213 4.34 -7.70 -1.78
CA THR A 213 3.86 -6.41 -1.25
C THR A 213 4.98 -5.58 -0.62
N TYR A 214 4.79 -4.26 -0.50
CA TYR A 214 5.68 -3.43 0.31
C TYR A 214 5.45 -3.74 1.79
N ALA A 215 6.43 -4.38 2.41
CA ALA A 215 6.29 -4.96 3.74
C ALA A 215 6.74 -4.01 4.86
N LEU A 216 7.69 -3.12 4.57
CA LEU A 216 8.16 -2.10 5.51
C LEU A 216 8.51 -0.81 4.80
N TRP A 217 7.99 0.29 5.34
CA TRP A 217 8.53 1.62 5.11
C TRP A 217 9.12 2.13 6.41
N ALA A 218 10.39 2.53 6.39
CA ALA A 218 11.07 3.07 7.56
C ALA A 218 11.61 4.47 7.30
N ILE A 219 11.64 5.28 8.34
CA ILE A 219 12.15 6.65 8.31
C ILE A 219 13.14 6.80 9.46
N ARG A 220 14.37 7.20 9.16
CA ARG A 220 15.38 7.63 10.12
C ARG A 220 15.50 9.14 10.04
N THR A 221 15.41 9.83 11.18
CA THR A 221 15.57 11.29 11.28
C THR A 221 16.44 11.64 12.49
N LYS A 222 17.00 12.85 12.53
CA LYS A 222 17.54 13.42 13.78
C LYS A 222 16.47 13.47 14.87
N ALA A 223 16.91 13.49 16.14
CA ALA A 223 16.01 13.65 17.27
C ALA A 223 15.11 14.90 17.12
N GLY A 224 13.80 14.74 17.36
CA GLY A 224 12.82 15.80 17.16
C GLY A 224 12.29 15.93 15.73
N GLY A 225 12.71 15.04 14.82
CA GLY A 225 12.17 14.91 13.48
C GLY A 225 10.74 14.36 13.44
N TYR A 226 10.35 13.83 12.28
CA TYR A 226 8.99 13.35 12.00
C TYR A 226 8.48 12.33 13.03
N TYR A 227 7.37 12.69 13.69
CA TYR A 227 6.75 11.88 14.74
C TYR A 227 5.23 12.14 14.81
N PRO A 228 4.42 11.60 13.88
CA PRO A 228 2.99 11.84 13.80
C PRO A 228 2.19 10.94 14.76
N ALA A 229 2.56 10.86 16.03
CA ALA A 229 1.95 9.94 17.01
C ALA A 229 0.42 10.04 17.09
N ALA A 230 -0.15 11.24 16.97
CA ALA A 230 -1.61 11.42 16.94
C ALA A 230 -2.30 10.69 15.77
N SER A 231 -1.63 10.57 14.62
CA SER A 231 -2.14 9.79 13.48
C SER A 231 -2.10 8.30 13.80
N TRP A 232 -1.01 7.81 14.40
CA TRP A 232 -0.87 6.41 14.75
C TRP A 232 -1.86 5.99 15.84
N THR A 233 -1.99 6.75 16.93
CA THR A 233 -2.96 6.47 18.00
C THR A 233 -4.41 6.42 17.51
N ARG A 234 -4.75 7.17 16.45
CA ARG A 234 -6.10 7.15 15.87
C ARG A 234 -6.36 5.91 15.00
N ASN A 235 -5.33 5.42 14.31
CA ASN A 235 -5.47 4.39 13.28
C ASN A 235 -4.99 3.00 13.76
N TYR A 236 -4.36 2.94 14.93
CA TYR A 236 -3.84 1.75 15.59
C TYR A 236 -4.25 1.75 17.07
N SER A 237 -3.87 0.71 17.81
CA SER A 237 -4.02 0.69 19.27
C SER A 237 -3.22 1.82 19.93
N PRO A 238 -3.58 2.22 21.16
CA PRO A 238 -2.69 2.97 22.03
C PRO A 238 -1.31 2.30 22.10
N PRO A 239 -0.22 3.07 22.21
CA PRO A 239 1.12 2.52 22.17
C PRO A 239 1.44 1.70 23.42
N VAL A 240 2.14 0.58 23.22
CA VAL A 240 2.82 -0.15 24.29
C VAL A 240 4.29 0.27 24.28
N VAL A 241 4.80 0.77 25.40
CA VAL A 241 6.18 1.25 25.52
C VAL A 241 7.07 0.17 26.13
N ILE A 242 8.16 -0.16 25.44
CA ILE A 242 9.16 -1.15 25.89
C ILE A 242 10.56 -0.55 25.68
N GLY A 243 11.25 -0.20 26.76
CA GLY A 243 12.54 0.46 26.70
C GLY A 243 12.45 1.78 25.94
N ARG A 244 13.20 1.91 24.84
CA ARG A 244 13.23 3.12 23.98
C ARG A 244 12.22 3.09 22.82
N ARG A 245 11.31 2.11 22.82
CA ARG A 245 10.42 1.81 21.68
C ARG A 245 8.95 1.95 22.06
N GLU A 246 8.15 2.49 21.14
CA GLU A 246 6.70 2.57 21.22
C GLU A 246 6.08 1.71 20.11
N PHE A 247 5.19 0.79 20.48
CA PHE A 247 4.53 -0.13 19.55
C PHE A 247 3.04 0.20 19.42
N TYR A 248 2.63 0.59 18.23
CA TYR A 248 1.24 0.84 17.85
C TYR A 248 0.76 -0.32 16.96
N ARG A 249 -0.24 -1.08 17.39
CA ARG A 249 -0.63 -2.33 16.72
C ARG A 249 -2.04 -2.28 16.18
N HIS A 250 -2.26 -2.95 15.07
CA HIS A 250 -3.58 -3.25 14.55
C HIS A 250 -3.57 -4.65 13.95
N PRO A 251 -4.55 -5.51 14.28
CA PRO A 251 -4.51 -6.93 13.93
C PRO A 251 -4.34 -7.22 12.43
N ALA A 252 -5.01 -6.45 11.56
CA ALA A 252 -4.87 -6.59 10.11
C ALA A 252 -3.98 -5.54 9.42
N ARG A 253 -4.02 -4.27 9.85
CA ARG A 253 -3.30 -3.16 9.20
C ARG A 253 -1.78 -3.26 9.37
N GLY A 254 -1.32 -3.78 10.49
CA GLY A 254 0.10 -3.95 10.80
C GLY A 254 0.53 -3.28 12.08
N THR A 255 1.83 -3.01 12.18
CA THR A 255 2.45 -2.45 13.39
C THR A 255 3.31 -1.25 13.01
N VAL A 256 3.17 -0.17 13.77
CA VAL A 256 4.13 0.93 13.75
C VAL A 256 5.00 0.83 14.99
N VAL A 257 6.32 0.87 14.79
CA VAL A 257 7.29 0.95 15.88
C VAL A 257 8.00 2.29 15.77
N HIS A 258 8.04 3.06 16.85
CA HIS A 258 8.87 4.25 16.93
C HIS A 258 9.98 4.02 17.97
N GLU A 259 11.23 4.16 17.55
CA GLU A 259 12.42 3.93 18.36
C GLU A 259 13.21 5.22 18.52
N ARG A 260 13.51 5.58 19.77
CA ARG A 260 14.37 6.73 20.10
C ARG A 260 15.81 6.25 20.31
N LEU A 261 16.74 6.83 19.57
CA LEU A 261 18.19 6.68 19.75
C LEU A 261 18.73 7.94 20.44
N ASP A 262 20.04 8.02 20.64
CA ASP A 262 20.63 9.11 21.43
C ASP A 262 20.54 10.47 20.68
N ASP A 263 20.85 10.49 19.38
CA ASP A 263 20.82 11.66 18.50
C ASP A 263 19.85 11.52 17.30
N GLU A 264 19.23 10.35 17.16
CA GLU A 264 18.34 9.98 16.06
C GLU A 264 17.04 9.35 16.57
N GLN A 265 16.08 9.17 15.66
CA GLN A 265 14.88 8.37 15.88
C GLN A 265 14.54 7.63 14.59
N ILE A 266 13.94 6.44 14.74
CA ILE A 266 13.49 5.61 13.62
C ILE A 266 12.02 5.26 13.80
N SER A 267 11.23 5.49 12.76
CA SER A 267 9.86 5.00 12.65
C SER A 267 9.79 3.90 11.61
N TYR A 268 9.27 2.75 12.02
CA TYR A 268 9.06 1.57 11.19
C TYR A 268 7.56 1.38 11.00
N VAL A 269 7.10 1.34 9.76
CA VAL A 269 5.69 1.11 9.40
C VAL A 269 5.62 -0.25 8.70
N PHE A 270 5.37 -1.30 9.48
CA PHE A 270 5.22 -2.66 9.00
C PHE A 270 3.81 -2.85 8.44
N ARG A 271 3.72 -3.34 7.20
CA ARG A 271 2.46 -3.81 6.63
C ARG A 271 1.99 -5.04 7.38
N GLY A 272 0.74 -5.05 7.79
CA GLY A 272 0.09 -6.23 8.38
C GLY A 272 -0.19 -7.29 7.34
N LEU A 273 -1.41 -7.79 7.26
CA LEU A 273 -1.75 -8.86 6.33
C LEU A 273 -1.52 -8.44 4.85
N PRO A 274 -0.92 -9.31 4.02
CA PRO A 274 -0.44 -10.66 4.34
C PRO A 274 1.04 -10.72 4.80
N ALA A 275 1.73 -9.58 4.97
CA ALA A 275 3.18 -9.52 5.16
C ALA A 275 3.66 -9.76 6.61
N THR A 276 2.99 -9.22 7.62
CA THR A 276 3.37 -9.43 9.04
C THR A 276 2.18 -9.57 9.98
N MET A 277 2.43 -10.29 11.08
CA MET A 277 1.66 -10.28 12.31
C MET A 277 2.43 -9.56 13.43
N PRO A 278 1.76 -9.10 14.49
CA PRO A 278 2.43 -8.45 15.61
C PRO A 278 3.58 -9.26 16.22
N GLN A 279 3.46 -10.60 16.26
CA GLN A 279 4.47 -11.49 16.82
C GLN A 279 5.74 -11.55 15.95
N ASP A 280 5.59 -11.42 14.63
CA ASP A 280 6.73 -11.35 13.72
C ASP A 280 7.53 -10.08 14.02
N VAL A 281 6.84 -8.95 14.19
CA VAL A 281 7.45 -7.67 14.54
C VAL A 281 8.13 -7.74 15.91
N ASP A 282 7.48 -8.34 16.92
CA ASP A 282 8.09 -8.56 18.24
C ASP A 282 9.42 -9.35 18.11
N SER A 283 9.42 -10.41 17.30
CA SER A 283 10.61 -11.23 17.05
C SER A 283 11.73 -10.45 16.36
N MET A 284 11.41 -9.58 15.40
CA MET A 284 12.38 -8.71 14.72
C MET A 284 13.10 -7.78 15.70
N PHE A 285 12.43 -7.37 16.78
CA PHE A 285 13.00 -6.54 17.86
C PHE A 285 13.53 -7.34 19.06
N GLY A 286 13.61 -8.67 18.96
CA GLY A 286 14.13 -9.55 20.02
C GLY A 286 13.22 -9.64 21.25
N LEU A 287 11.93 -9.37 21.10
CA LEU A 287 10.95 -9.53 22.16
C LEU A 287 10.40 -10.96 22.16
N SER A 288 10.26 -11.56 23.34
CA SER A 288 9.55 -12.83 23.47
C SER A 288 8.08 -12.65 23.06
N PRO A 289 7.45 -13.67 22.43
CA PRO A 289 6.03 -13.63 22.14
C PRO A 289 5.27 -13.35 23.44
N SER A 290 4.52 -12.25 23.47
CA SER A 290 3.55 -12.07 24.55
C SER A 290 2.55 -13.22 24.47
N SER A 291 2.43 -14.02 25.53
CA SER A 291 1.45 -15.11 25.61
C SER A 291 0.09 -14.59 25.14
N PRO A 292 -0.66 -15.34 24.31
CA PRO A 292 -2.00 -14.92 23.93
C PRO A 292 -2.77 -14.71 25.23
N GLY A 293 -3.23 -13.48 25.47
CA GLY A 293 -4.12 -13.19 26.58
C GLY A 293 -5.27 -14.19 26.48
N GLY A 294 -5.36 -15.07 27.47
CA GLY A 294 -6.39 -16.09 27.53
C GLY A 294 -7.75 -15.40 27.41
N LEU A 295 -8.51 -15.79 26.39
CA LEU A 295 -9.95 -15.66 26.44
C LEU A 295 -10.39 -16.57 27.60
N THR A 296 -10.58 -15.95 28.77
CA THR A 296 -11.38 -16.58 29.83
C THR A 296 -12.79 -16.72 29.28
N GLY A 297 -13.28 -17.97 29.25
CA GLY A 297 -14.64 -18.31 28.86
C GLY A 297 -15.69 -17.93 29.90
#